data_AF-A0A3S0JS65-F1
#
_entry.id   AF-A0A3S0JS65-F1
#
_cell.length_a   1.000
_cell.length_b   1.000
_cell.length_c   1.000
_cell.angle_alpha   90.00
_cell.angle_beta   90.00
_cell.angle_gamma   90.00
#
_symmetry.space_group_name_H-M   'P 1'
#
loop_
_entity.id
_entity.type
_entity.pdbx_description
1 polymer ?
#
loop_
_entity_poly.entity_id
_entity_poly.type
_entity_poly.pdbx_seq_one_letter_code
_entity_poly.pdbx_strand_id
1 'polypeptide(L)'
;MFKRLAAAALLAATVVPAFVTVAHAQRPSPPPGPLVSGFLCCNMRTYGDSISDINYDEQGTSIVPVGTPARVTSYDFRWFGVELGGKQQRIKNDYSRNIPLPTFAQRYVVTQDPKQKLATFPAPVRDAILAGKVMTGMTREQVLMAIAYPVASENPSLDAPVWRYWRDSWSEFQVQFDEKGLVKAVVGDAVALSRVFVATPAAQP
;
A
#
# COMPACT_ATOMS: atom_id res chain seq x y z
N MET A 1 -85.02 -40.82 -0.80
CA MET A 1 -85.43 -39.77 -1.77
C MET A 1 -84.35 -38.69 -1.82
N PHE A 2 -83.74 -38.55 -3.01
CA PHE A 2 -83.04 -37.40 -3.61
C PHE A 2 -81.91 -36.64 -2.86
N LYS A 3 -80.68 -37.07 -3.19
CA LYS A 3 -79.48 -36.30 -3.61
C LYS A 3 -79.51 -34.77 -3.48
N ARG A 4 -78.45 -34.23 -2.88
CA ARG A 4 -77.80 -32.98 -3.33
C ARG A 4 -76.29 -33.21 -3.46
N LEU A 5 -75.83 -33.26 -4.71
CA LEU A 5 -74.42 -33.14 -5.09
C LEU A 5 -74.03 -31.67 -5.04
N ALA A 6 -72.92 -31.33 -4.37
CA ALA A 6 -72.23 -30.06 -4.56
C ALA A 6 -70.83 -30.38 -5.09
N ALA A 7 -70.55 -29.91 -6.30
CA ALA A 7 -69.27 -30.05 -6.98
C ALA A 7 -68.23 -29.12 -6.32
N ALA A 8 -67.10 -29.67 -5.89
CA ALA A 8 -65.94 -28.89 -5.46
C ALA A 8 -65.07 -28.58 -6.69
N ALA A 9 -65.00 -27.32 -7.09
CA ALA A 9 -64.05 -26.85 -8.09
C ALA A 9 -62.66 -26.74 -7.45
N LEU A 10 -61.71 -27.58 -7.87
CA LEU A 10 -60.29 -27.40 -7.53
C LEU A 10 -59.72 -26.25 -8.37
N LEU A 11 -59.44 -25.13 -7.72
CA LEU A 11 -58.55 -24.08 -8.24
C LEU A 11 -57.10 -24.56 -8.05
N ALA A 12 -56.45 -25.00 -9.13
CA ALA A 12 -55.02 -25.26 -9.13
C ALA A 12 -54.27 -23.92 -9.15
N ALA A 13 -53.76 -23.49 -7.99
CA ALA A 13 -52.89 -22.34 -7.89
C ALA A 13 -51.49 -22.71 -8.42
N THR A 14 -51.17 -22.29 -9.64
CA THR A 14 -49.81 -22.37 -10.19
C THR A 14 -48.94 -21.33 -9.50
N VAL A 15 -48.17 -21.75 -8.50
CA VAL A 15 -47.11 -20.91 -7.91
C VAL A 15 -45.93 -20.94 -8.87
N VAL A 16 -45.72 -19.86 -9.62
CA VAL A 16 -44.49 -19.65 -10.39
C VAL A 16 -43.43 -19.12 -9.43
N PRO A 17 -42.35 -19.86 -9.12
CA PRO A 17 -41.26 -19.30 -8.33
C PRO A 17 -40.56 -18.25 -9.18
N ALA A 18 -40.75 -16.98 -8.83
CA ALA A 18 -39.96 -15.89 -9.38
C ALA A 18 -38.54 -15.99 -8.79
N PHE A 19 -37.65 -16.66 -9.50
CA PHE A 19 -36.21 -16.58 -9.24
C PHE A 19 -35.73 -15.18 -9.64
N VAL A 20 -35.79 -14.24 -8.71
CA VAL A 20 -35.14 -12.93 -8.87
C VAL A 20 -33.64 -13.18 -8.81
N THR A 21 -33.01 -13.28 -9.99
CA THR A 21 -31.55 -13.25 -10.09
C THR A 21 -31.11 -11.83 -9.73
N VAL A 22 -30.64 -11.66 -8.49
CA VAL A 22 -29.96 -10.43 -8.09
C VAL A 22 -28.65 -10.40 -8.86
N ALA A 23 -28.66 -9.75 -10.02
CA ALA A 23 -27.47 -9.38 -10.75
C ALA A 23 -26.63 -8.48 -9.83
N HIS A 24 -25.64 -9.06 -9.15
CA HIS A 24 -24.63 -8.28 -8.47
C HIS A 24 -23.92 -7.47 -9.56
N ALA A 25 -24.15 -6.16 -9.58
CA ALA A 25 -23.50 -5.27 -10.51
C ALA A 25 -21.98 -5.47 -10.39
N GLN A 26 -21.39 -6.16 -11.36
CA GLN A 26 -19.95 -6.36 -11.42
C GLN A 26 -19.35 -4.97 -11.64
N ARG A 27 -18.56 -4.52 -10.66
CA ARG A 27 -17.85 -3.25 -10.81
C ARG A 27 -16.94 -3.35 -12.03
N PRO A 28 -16.88 -2.32 -12.89
CA PRO A 28 -15.99 -2.34 -14.04
C PRO A 28 -14.54 -2.53 -13.58
N SER A 29 -13.82 -3.46 -14.20
CA SER A 29 -12.38 -3.55 -14.03
C SER A 29 -11.72 -2.26 -14.54
N PRO A 30 -10.70 -1.73 -13.86
CA PRO A 30 -9.94 -0.60 -14.39
C PRO A 30 -9.29 -0.98 -15.72
N PRO A 31 -8.98 0.00 -16.59
CA PRO A 31 -8.23 -0.25 -17.82
C PRO A 31 -6.96 -1.04 -17.50
N PRO A 32 -6.63 -2.10 -18.28
CA PRO A 32 -5.41 -2.85 -18.03
C PRO A 32 -4.23 -1.90 -18.20
N GLY A 33 -3.48 -1.66 -17.12
CA GLY A 33 -2.19 -0.98 -17.18
C GLY A 33 -1.11 -1.91 -17.72
N PRO A 34 0.12 -1.41 -17.95
CA PRO A 34 1.23 -2.24 -18.39
C PRO A 34 1.67 -3.20 -17.28
N LEU A 35 1.93 -4.45 -17.64
CA LEU A 35 2.49 -5.48 -16.75
C LEU A 35 4.02 -5.38 -16.76
N VAL A 36 4.53 -4.42 -15.99
CA VAL A 36 5.97 -4.10 -15.97
C VAL A 36 6.74 -5.02 -15.02
N SER A 37 7.97 -5.37 -15.41
CA SER A 37 8.96 -6.03 -14.57
C SER A 37 10.02 -5.01 -14.14
N GLY A 38 10.58 -5.20 -12.95
CA GLY A 38 11.59 -4.32 -12.37
C GLY A 38 11.91 -4.73 -10.94
N PHE A 39 11.95 -3.74 -10.06
CA PHE A 39 12.36 -3.90 -8.66
C PHE A 39 11.45 -3.08 -7.75
N LEU A 40 11.28 -3.54 -6.52
CA LEU A 40 10.54 -2.82 -5.51
C LEU A 40 11.30 -1.55 -5.12
N CYS A 41 10.64 -0.40 -5.15
CA CYS A 41 11.25 0.93 -4.95
C CYS A 41 11.90 1.13 -3.58
N CYS A 42 11.39 0.37 -2.60
CA CYS A 42 11.36 0.77 -1.21
C CYS A 42 10.97 -0.43 -0.35
N ASN A 43 11.20 -0.35 0.95
CA ASN A 43 10.66 -1.36 1.86
C ASN A 43 9.14 -1.23 1.94
N MET A 44 8.46 -2.35 1.70
CA MET A 44 7.02 -2.48 1.92
C MET A 44 6.73 -3.52 2.99
N ARG A 45 5.71 -3.31 3.80
CA ARG A 45 5.28 -4.21 4.85
C ARG A 45 4.09 -5.01 4.37
N THR A 46 4.27 -6.32 4.31
CA THR A 46 3.24 -7.27 3.89
C THR A 46 2.60 -7.93 5.09
N TYR A 47 1.28 -8.10 5.02
CA TYR A 47 0.50 -8.98 5.88
C TYR A 47 -0.08 -10.10 5.00
N GLY A 48 0.54 -11.29 5.08
CA GLY A 48 0.20 -12.42 4.23
C GLY A 48 0.54 -12.17 2.75
N ASP A 49 -0.49 -11.92 1.94
CA ASP A 49 -0.40 -11.63 0.51
C ASP A 49 -0.83 -10.19 0.15
N SER A 50 -1.01 -9.33 1.16
CA SER A 50 -1.52 -7.98 0.97
C SER A 50 -0.61 -6.91 1.59
N ILE A 51 -0.53 -5.78 0.90
CA ILE A 51 0.23 -4.60 1.29
C ILE A 51 -0.68 -3.37 1.12
N SER A 52 -0.76 -2.52 2.14
CA SER A 52 -1.43 -1.22 2.04
C SER A 52 -0.43 -0.13 1.62
N ASP A 53 -0.89 0.90 0.90
CA ASP A 53 -0.07 2.06 0.56
C ASP A 53 0.33 2.93 1.77
N ILE A 54 -0.31 2.73 2.93
CA ILE A 54 0.15 3.30 4.20
C ILE A 54 1.45 2.65 4.70
N ASN A 55 1.74 1.40 4.30
CA ASN A 55 2.92 0.67 4.76
C ASN A 55 2.91 0.41 6.30
N TYR A 56 1.78 -0.09 6.80
CA TYR A 56 1.53 -0.34 8.23
C TYR A 56 2.60 -1.22 8.90
N ASP A 57 3.02 -0.82 10.10
CA ASP A 57 3.90 -1.56 11.00
C ASP A 57 3.08 -2.12 12.17
N GLU A 58 2.24 -3.09 11.83
CA GLU A 58 1.34 -3.78 12.74
C GLU A 58 1.83 -5.21 13.03
N GLN A 59 1.28 -5.82 14.08
CA GLN A 59 1.58 -7.20 14.42
C GLN A 59 1.25 -8.14 13.25
N GLY A 60 2.19 -9.03 12.93
CA GLY A 60 2.05 -9.98 11.81
C GLY A 60 2.52 -9.43 10.46
N THR A 61 2.91 -8.15 10.39
CA THR A 61 3.57 -7.62 9.19
C THR A 61 5.04 -8.00 9.13
N SER A 62 5.58 -8.12 7.92
CA SER A 62 7.01 -8.31 7.67
C SER A 62 7.48 -7.44 6.51
N ILE A 63 8.77 -7.06 6.51
CA ILE A 63 9.34 -6.23 5.45
C ILE A 63 9.65 -7.09 4.22
N VAL A 64 9.14 -6.67 3.07
CA VAL A 64 9.65 -6.99 1.74
C VAL A 64 10.72 -5.94 1.39
N PRO A 65 12.00 -6.33 1.27
CA PRO A 65 13.07 -5.35 1.16
C PRO A 65 13.05 -4.54 -0.13
N VAL A 66 13.55 -3.30 -0.04
CA VAL A 66 13.91 -2.47 -1.19
C VAL A 66 14.80 -3.24 -2.20
N GLY A 67 14.51 -3.08 -3.50
CA GLY A 67 15.18 -3.80 -4.58
C GLY A 67 14.85 -5.29 -4.68
N THR A 68 13.76 -5.74 -4.05
CA THR A 68 13.20 -7.07 -4.34
C THR A 68 12.74 -7.13 -5.81
N PRO A 69 13.13 -8.15 -6.59
CA PRO A 69 12.64 -8.31 -7.96
C PRO A 69 11.11 -8.30 -7.98
N ALA A 70 10.53 -7.50 -8.87
CA ALA A 70 9.11 -7.21 -8.89
C ALA A 70 8.54 -7.35 -10.30
N ARG A 71 7.32 -7.90 -10.42
CA ARG A 71 6.59 -7.96 -11.69
C ARG A 71 5.10 -7.71 -11.45
N VAL A 72 4.56 -6.66 -12.04
CA VAL A 72 3.11 -6.40 -12.00
C VAL A 72 2.38 -7.50 -12.76
N THR A 73 1.37 -8.10 -12.13
CA THR A 73 0.64 -9.27 -12.66
C THR A 73 -0.79 -8.94 -13.05
N SER A 74 -1.41 -7.93 -12.44
CA SER A 74 -2.80 -7.56 -12.72
C SER A 74 -3.13 -6.17 -12.19
N TYR A 75 -4.23 -5.62 -12.70
CA TYR A 75 -4.88 -4.42 -12.18
C TYR A 75 -6.34 -4.75 -11.92
N ASP A 76 -6.82 -4.51 -10.70
CA ASP A 76 -8.17 -4.82 -10.27
C ASP A 76 -8.65 -3.82 -9.22
N PHE A 77 -9.67 -3.04 -9.56
CA PHE A 77 -10.24 -1.99 -8.71
C PHE A 77 -9.17 -1.04 -8.12
N ARG A 78 -8.85 -1.18 -6.82
CA ARG A 78 -7.85 -0.39 -6.08
C ARG A 78 -6.56 -1.18 -5.83
N TRP A 79 -6.42 -2.35 -6.43
CA TRP A 79 -5.31 -3.25 -6.24
C TRP A 79 -4.54 -3.40 -7.53
N PHE A 80 -3.22 -3.41 -7.44
CA PHE A 80 -2.44 -4.08 -8.46
C PHE A 80 -1.83 -5.35 -7.87
N GLY A 81 -1.92 -6.44 -8.63
CA GLY A 81 -1.21 -7.67 -8.33
C GLY A 81 0.25 -7.51 -8.68
N VAL A 82 1.13 -8.08 -7.86
CA VAL A 82 2.57 -8.02 -8.07
C VAL A 82 3.22 -9.29 -7.53
N GLU A 83 4.13 -9.86 -8.30
CA GLU A 83 5.05 -10.88 -7.81
C GLU A 83 6.27 -10.19 -7.22
N LEU A 84 6.59 -10.43 -5.95
CA LEU A 84 7.75 -9.90 -5.26
C LEU A 84 8.65 -11.07 -4.83
N GLY A 85 9.83 -11.18 -5.42
CA GLY A 85 10.79 -12.24 -5.11
C GLY A 85 10.21 -13.65 -5.28
N GLY A 86 9.38 -13.87 -6.31
CA GLY A 86 8.71 -15.14 -6.59
C GLY A 86 7.42 -15.40 -5.79
N LYS A 87 7.03 -14.48 -4.90
CA LYS A 87 5.78 -14.60 -4.12
C LYS A 87 4.71 -13.68 -4.68
N GLN A 88 3.50 -14.18 -4.88
CA GLN A 88 2.36 -13.34 -5.26
C GLN A 88 1.94 -12.46 -4.08
N GLN A 89 1.70 -11.19 -4.38
CA GLN A 89 1.29 -10.14 -3.45
C GLN A 89 0.28 -9.22 -4.17
N ARG A 90 -0.43 -8.40 -3.39
CA ARG A 90 -1.27 -7.32 -3.93
C ARG A 90 -1.01 -6.05 -3.13
N ILE A 91 -0.78 -4.93 -3.83
CA ILE A 91 -0.64 -3.63 -3.20
C ILE A 91 -1.93 -2.85 -3.43
N LYS A 92 -2.53 -2.37 -2.34
CA LYS A 92 -3.77 -1.60 -2.34
C LYS A 92 -3.48 -0.11 -2.36
N ASN A 93 -4.12 0.60 -3.28
CA ASN A 93 -4.28 2.04 -3.25
C ASN A 93 -5.42 2.40 -2.27
N ASP A 94 -5.11 2.38 -0.97
CA ASP A 94 -6.11 2.72 0.05
C ASP A 94 -6.35 4.22 0.10
N TYR A 95 -5.31 5.05 0.05
CA TYR A 95 -5.41 6.49 0.31
C TYR A 95 -4.80 7.37 -0.79
N SER A 96 -4.15 6.79 -1.79
CA SER A 96 -3.59 7.52 -2.94
C SER A 96 -4.50 7.53 -4.17
N ARG A 97 -5.82 7.57 -3.97
CA ARG A 97 -6.86 7.31 -5.00
C ARG A 97 -6.98 8.42 -6.05
N ASN A 98 -6.38 9.58 -5.79
CA ASN A 98 -6.22 10.66 -6.76
C ASN A 98 -5.18 10.33 -7.84
N ILE A 99 -4.46 9.21 -7.73
CA ILE A 99 -3.48 8.74 -8.71
C ILE A 99 -4.07 7.55 -9.46
N PRO A 100 -4.09 7.57 -10.81
CA PRO A 100 -4.50 6.43 -11.61
C PRO A 100 -3.72 5.17 -11.25
N LEU A 101 -4.40 4.02 -11.15
CA LEU A 101 -3.80 2.79 -10.63
C LEU A 101 -2.51 2.35 -11.37
N PRO A 102 -2.38 2.47 -12.71
CA PRO A 102 -1.12 2.20 -13.39
C PRO A 102 0.03 3.14 -12.97
N THR A 103 -0.25 4.44 -12.83
CA THR A 103 0.72 5.43 -12.34
C THR A 103 1.09 5.18 -10.87
N PHE A 104 0.12 4.73 -10.07
CA PHE A 104 0.34 4.33 -8.68
C PHE A 104 1.27 3.09 -8.61
N ALA A 105 1.06 2.07 -9.47
CA ALA A 105 1.94 0.90 -9.52
C ALA A 105 3.39 1.26 -9.91
N GLN A 106 3.58 2.23 -10.81
CA GLN A 106 4.90 2.72 -11.23
C GLN A 106 5.68 3.40 -10.09
N ARG A 107 5.02 3.83 -9.00
CA ARG A 107 5.73 4.30 -7.80
C ARG A 107 6.50 3.17 -7.11
N TYR A 108 5.93 1.96 -7.09
CA TYR A 108 6.45 0.84 -6.33
C TYR A 108 7.29 -0.13 -7.16
N VAL A 109 6.98 -0.30 -8.45
CA VAL A 109 7.75 -1.15 -9.36
C VAL A 109 8.55 -0.27 -10.30
N VAL A 110 9.84 -0.14 -10.03
CA VAL A 110 10.78 0.72 -10.77
C VAL A 110 11.69 -0.12 -11.67
N THR A 111 12.16 0.45 -12.77
CA THR A 111 12.96 -0.29 -13.77
C THR A 111 14.43 -0.45 -13.38
N GLN A 112 14.98 0.48 -12.62
CA GLN A 112 16.35 0.43 -12.12
C GLN A 112 16.38 -0.17 -10.72
N ASP A 113 17.32 -1.08 -10.45
CA ASP A 113 17.46 -1.70 -9.12
C ASP A 113 17.93 -0.65 -8.09
N PRO A 114 17.08 -0.28 -7.09
CA PRO A 114 17.45 0.69 -6.06
C PRO A 114 18.65 0.25 -5.22
N LYS A 115 19.01 -1.04 -5.21
CA LYS A 115 20.21 -1.54 -4.50
C LYS A 115 21.49 -0.92 -5.04
N GLN A 116 21.53 -0.56 -6.33
CA GLN A 116 22.69 0.10 -6.91
C GLN A 116 22.94 1.46 -6.25
N LYS A 117 21.87 2.26 -6.07
CA LYS A 117 21.96 3.53 -5.35
C LYS A 117 22.18 3.31 -3.85
N LEU A 118 21.46 2.37 -3.24
CA LEU A 118 21.60 2.05 -1.81
C LEU A 118 23.06 1.76 -1.44
N ALA A 119 23.78 1.00 -2.28
CA ALA A 119 25.19 0.67 -2.06
C ALA A 119 26.12 1.90 -2.00
N THR A 120 25.73 3.02 -2.61
CA THR A 120 26.50 4.28 -2.61
C THR A 120 26.26 5.15 -1.38
N PHE A 121 25.21 4.87 -0.60
CA PHE A 121 24.87 5.71 0.55
C PHE A 121 25.82 5.47 1.74
N PRO A 122 25.99 6.46 2.64
CA PRO A 122 26.74 6.28 3.88
C PRO A 122 26.21 5.09 4.69
N ALA A 123 27.09 4.38 5.40
CA ALA A 123 26.69 3.19 6.16
C ALA A 123 25.53 3.42 7.14
N PRO A 124 25.51 4.50 7.96
CA PRO A 124 24.36 4.75 8.85
C PRO A 124 23.04 4.92 8.10
N VAL A 125 23.06 5.57 6.93
CA VAL A 125 21.88 5.77 6.10
C VAL A 125 21.41 4.44 5.51
N ARG A 126 22.33 3.61 5.02
CA ARG A 126 22.01 2.26 4.53
C ARG A 126 21.37 1.42 5.62
N ASP A 127 21.95 1.40 6.81
CA ASP A 127 21.47 0.57 7.92
C ASP A 127 20.08 1.03 8.37
N ALA A 128 19.84 2.34 8.43
CA ALA A 128 18.52 2.90 8.69
C ALA A 128 17.50 2.51 7.62
N ILE A 129 17.85 2.61 6.32
CA ILE A 129 16.98 2.16 5.22
C ILE A 129 16.68 0.67 5.36
N LEU A 130 17.67 -0.19 5.56
CA LEU A 130 17.48 -1.64 5.69
C LEU A 130 16.59 -2.00 6.91
N ALA A 131 16.66 -1.20 7.97
CA ALA A 131 15.81 -1.36 9.16
C ALA A 131 14.39 -0.77 9.00
N GLY A 132 14.07 -0.12 7.87
CA GLY A 132 12.79 0.56 7.68
C GLY A 132 12.62 1.82 8.54
N LYS A 133 13.73 2.51 8.80
CA LYS A 133 13.82 3.67 9.69
C LYS A 133 14.34 4.92 8.98
N VAL A 134 13.98 6.07 9.54
CA VAL A 134 14.39 7.40 9.10
C VAL A 134 15.36 7.98 10.14
N MET A 135 16.34 8.74 9.67
CA MET A 135 17.26 9.51 10.51
C MET A 135 17.44 10.93 9.96
N THR A 136 17.95 11.84 10.79
CA THR A 136 18.26 13.21 10.35
C THR A 136 19.32 13.22 9.26
N GLY A 137 19.24 14.17 8.35
CA GLY A 137 20.14 14.29 7.19
C GLY A 137 19.79 13.38 6.01
N MET A 138 18.81 12.48 6.13
CA MET A 138 18.34 11.70 4.98
C MET A 138 17.73 12.59 3.90
N THR A 139 17.92 12.24 2.64
CA THR A 139 17.19 12.87 1.52
C THR A 139 15.77 12.32 1.41
N ARG A 140 14.90 13.02 0.67
CA ARG A 140 13.57 12.53 0.30
C ARG A 140 13.60 11.13 -0.32
N GLU A 141 14.54 10.87 -1.23
CA GLU A 141 14.71 9.55 -1.85
C GLU A 141 15.05 8.47 -0.82
N GLN A 142 15.94 8.77 0.13
CA GLN A 142 16.32 7.85 1.20
C GLN A 142 15.14 7.54 2.13
N VAL A 143 14.31 8.55 2.46
CA VAL A 143 13.07 8.35 3.23
C VAL A 143 12.11 7.44 2.46
N LEU A 144 11.88 7.70 1.17
CA LEU A 144 11.02 6.84 0.34
C LEU A 144 11.54 5.40 0.28
N MET A 145 12.85 5.21 0.12
CA MET A 145 13.45 3.87 0.13
C MET A 145 13.25 3.15 1.47
N ALA A 146 13.36 3.87 2.59
CA ALA A 146 13.21 3.32 3.93
C ALA A 146 11.77 2.94 4.27
N ILE A 147 10.80 3.83 3.98
CA ILE A 147 9.44 3.74 4.53
C ILE A 147 8.32 3.90 3.50
N ALA A 148 8.65 3.85 2.21
CA ALA A 148 7.76 4.01 1.07
C ALA A 148 7.16 5.43 0.91
N TYR A 149 6.32 5.57 -0.11
CA TYR A 149 5.61 6.82 -0.42
C TYR A 149 4.62 7.17 0.69
N PRO A 150 4.56 8.45 1.10
CA PRO A 150 3.46 8.91 1.91
C PRO A 150 2.17 8.91 1.07
N VAL A 151 1.03 8.70 1.72
CA VAL A 151 -0.26 8.62 1.01
C VAL A 151 -0.63 9.96 0.36
N ALA A 152 -1.06 9.91 -0.89
CA ALA A 152 -1.23 11.12 -1.70
C ALA A 152 -2.46 11.97 -1.32
N SER A 153 -3.44 11.42 -0.58
CA SER A 153 -4.55 12.19 -0.03
C SER A 153 -4.11 13.19 1.04
N GLU A 154 -3.01 12.93 1.73
CA GLU A 154 -2.48 13.77 2.81
C GLU A 154 -1.20 14.49 2.42
N ASN A 155 -0.55 14.02 1.36
CA ASN A 155 0.72 14.52 0.85
C ASN A 155 0.59 14.77 -0.67
N PRO A 156 -0.16 15.82 -1.08
CA PRO A 156 -0.42 16.08 -2.50
C PRO A 156 0.84 16.47 -3.28
N SER A 157 1.88 16.94 -2.59
CA SER A 157 3.19 17.25 -3.17
C SER A 157 4.31 16.59 -2.37
N LEU A 158 5.22 15.91 -3.07
CA LEU A 158 6.43 15.35 -2.47
C LEU A 158 7.51 16.41 -2.22
N ASP A 159 7.36 17.62 -2.77
CA ASP A 159 8.27 18.74 -2.51
C ASP A 159 7.91 19.52 -1.22
N ALA A 160 6.78 19.17 -0.58
CA ALA A 160 6.32 19.81 0.64
C ALA A 160 7.37 19.68 1.77
N PRO A 161 7.55 20.72 2.61
CA PRO A 161 8.54 20.69 3.69
C PRO A 161 8.20 19.67 4.78
N VAL A 162 6.99 19.13 4.79
CA VAL A 162 6.53 18.12 5.74
C VAL A 162 5.83 17.01 4.98
N TRP A 163 6.19 15.76 5.29
CA TRP A 163 5.43 14.58 4.90
C TRP A 163 4.77 13.97 6.11
N ARG A 164 3.47 13.69 6.02
CA ARG A 164 2.68 13.02 7.05
C ARG A 164 2.54 11.53 6.75
N TYR A 165 2.77 10.71 7.76
CA TYR A 165 2.77 9.25 7.68
C TYR A 165 2.00 8.64 8.86
N TRP A 166 1.73 7.35 8.74
CA TRP A 166 1.05 6.54 9.75
C TRP A 166 1.78 5.22 9.92
N ARG A 167 1.93 4.73 11.16
CA ARG A 167 2.43 3.37 11.45
C ARG A 167 1.33 2.36 11.70
N ASP A 168 0.21 2.83 12.20
CA ASP A 168 -1.04 2.11 12.37
C ASP A 168 -2.16 3.15 12.29
N SER A 169 -3.39 2.75 12.58
CA SER A 169 -4.55 3.64 12.51
C SER A 169 -4.51 4.84 13.48
N TRP A 170 -3.59 4.83 14.46
CA TRP A 170 -3.56 5.80 15.57
C TRP A 170 -2.22 6.52 15.72
N SER A 171 -1.15 5.95 15.16
CA SER A 171 0.22 6.43 15.33
C SER A 171 0.66 7.25 14.11
N GLU A 172 0.28 8.53 14.09
CA GLU A 172 0.73 9.51 13.11
C GLU A 172 2.15 10.00 13.41
N PHE A 173 2.93 10.23 12.37
CA PHE A 173 4.20 10.94 12.49
C PHE A 173 4.54 11.73 11.22
N GLN A 174 5.35 12.75 11.41
CA GLN A 174 5.77 13.68 10.37
C GLN A 174 7.27 13.58 10.15
N VAL A 175 7.67 13.56 8.88
CA VAL A 175 9.05 13.78 8.46
C VAL A 175 9.16 15.22 7.96
N GLN A 176 9.95 16.03 8.65
CA GLN A 176 10.15 17.44 8.33
C GLN A 176 11.49 17.62 7.62
N PHE A 177 11.49 18.38 6.54
CA PHE A 177 12.64 18.61 5.68
C PHE A 177 13.11 20.07 5.81
N ASP A 178 14.42 20.29 5.70
CA ASP A 178 14.99 21.63 5.57
C ASP A 178 14.89 22.16 4.13
N GLU A 179 15.40 23.37 3.90
CA GLU A 179 15.41 24.03 2.59
C GLU A 179 16.24 23.26 1.54
N LYS A 180 17.13 22.36 1.96
CA LYS A 180 17.93 21.51 1.07
C LYS A 180 17.25 20.16 0.78
N GLY A 181 16.05 19.93 1.34
CA GLY A 181 15.32 18.67 1.20
C GLY A 181 15.89 17.53 2.04
N LEU A 182 16.64 17.84 3.09
CA LEU A 182 17.18 16.87 4.04
C LEU A 182 16.29 16.79 5.27
N VAL A 183 16.15 15.59 5.86
CA VAL A 183 15.36 15.39 7.09
C VAL A 183 15.96 16.23 8.22
N LYS A 184 15.21 17.24 8.64
CA LYS A 184 15.51 18.09 9.78
C LYS A 184 15.06 17.46 11.08
N ALA A 185 13.85 16.88 11.08
CA ALA A 185 13.26 16.28 12.27
C ALA A 185 12.24 15.19 11.89
N VAL A 186 12.04 14.24 12.80
CA VAL A 186 10.91 13.32 12.78
C VAL A 186 10.09 13.56 14.05
N VAL A 187 8.82 13.90 13.88
CA VAL A 187 7.93 14.33 14.98
C VAL A 187 6.72 13.41 15.03
N GLY A 188 6.36 12.94 16.21
CA GLY A 188 5.22 12.05 16.43
C GLY A 188 5.16 11.65 17.89
N ASP A 189 4.20 10.80 18.24
CA ASP A 189 4.19 10.22 19.59
C ASP A 189 5.36 9.25 19.80
N ALA A 190 5.63 8.89 21.07
CA ALA A 190 6.75 8.02 21.42
C ALA A 190 6.66 6.62 20.81
N VAL A 191 5.45 6.09 20.58
CA VAL A 191 5.24 4.77 19.98
C VAL A 191 5.66 4.83 18.51
N ALA A 192 5.15 5.80 17.76
CA ALA A 192 5.50 6.01 16.37
C ALA A 192 7.02 6.19 16.21
N LEU A 193 7.62 7.09 17.00
CA LEU A 193 9.05 7.40 16.95
C LEU A 193 9.93 6.17 17.28
N SER A 194 9.54 5.34 18.24
CA SER A 194 10.29 4.13 18.59
C SER A 194 10.43 3.14 17.42
N ARG A 195 9.44 3.13 16.53
CA ARG A 195 9.36 2.24 15.36
C ARG A 195 10.04 2.85 14.12
N VAL A 196 9.92 4.16 13.91
CA VAL A 196 10.39 4.80 12.66
C VAL A 196 11.70 5.54 12.78
N PHE A 197 12.05 6.07 13.93
CA PHE A 197 13.19 6.98 14.04
C PHE A 197 14.41 6.27 14.62
N VAL A 198 15.58 6.58 14.08
CA VAL A 198 16.86 6.26 14.70
C VAL A 198 17.66 7.56 14.84
N ALA A 199 18.09 7.85 16.06
CA ALA A 199 18.95 8.99 16.31
C ALA A 199 20.30 8.75 15.63
N THR A 200 20.80 9.74 14.90
CA THR A 200 22.16 9.72 14.37
C THR A 200 23.12 9.51 15.55
N PRO A 201 23.99 8.48 15.53
CA PRO A 201 24.99 8.32 16.56
C PRO A 201 25.77 9.63 16.66
N ALA A 202 25.90 10.18 17.86
CA ALA A 202 26.80 11.30 18.06
C ALA A 202 28.17 10.90 17.50
N ALA A 203 28.78 11.77 16.69
CA ALA A 203 30.15 11.56 16.26
C ALA A 203 30.97 11.34 17.54
N GLN A 204 31.51 10.14 17.71
CA GLN A 204 32.42 9.88 18.81
C GLN A 204 33.62 10.84 18.64
N PRO A 205 34.02 11.56 19.69
CA PRO A 205 35.12 12.53 19.62
C PRO A 205 36.43 11.87 19.20
#